data_AF-A0A0S7WTX3-F1
#
_entry.id   AF-A0A0S7WTX3-F1
#
_cell.length_a   1.000
_cell.length_b   1.000
_cell.length_c   1.000
_cell.angle_alpha   90.00
_cell.angle_beta   90.00
_cell.angle_gamma   90.00
#
_symmetry.space_group_name_H-M   'P 1'
#
loop_
_entity.id
_entity.type
_entity.pdbx_description
1 polymer ?
#
loop_
_entity_poly.entity_id
_entity_poly.type
_entity_poly.pdbx_seq_one_letter_code
_entity_poly.pdbx_strand_id
1 'polypeptide(L)'
;MRGGINSHQEVVAMYEKVLAGEERRFPNKFFDGQDGKKRARIVTRYLFDQKLKIPPDQIPVRMHKKLFYENGLAWMLGKCFGWSPYKAIENAYPGYYKPWQFNVKGIWRGARGLELAAEATRWMVKMENVGAEEVPREVTPEIFAKYDLSGMLSMCFHGSCYRAIENAYPGRYQPWEFKNVPKHFWSGEQGMENARAATRWLVEEVLNIPRERVFSEMTYELFRRHGLGGMLTRCFGGSSKAALRWAYPDLGVRQPGTARSEQKEDADRKAIAWQRHHAPAS
;
A
#
# COMPACT_ATOMS: atom_id res chain seq x y z
N MET A 1 -56.97 6.47 6.80
CA MET A 1 -55.54 6.30 6.46
C MET A 1 -54.99 5.18 7.34
N ARG A 2 -54.69 3.99 6.79
CA ARG A 2 -54.04 2.93 7.60
C ARG A 2 -52.57 3.32 7.75
N GLY A 3 -52.14 3.67 8.96
CA GLY A 3 -50.74 3.97 9.26
C GLY A 3 -49.87 2.79 8.86
N GLY A 4 -48.91 3.02 7.96
CA GLY A 4 -47.97 1.99 7.54
C GLY A 4 -47.08 1.58 8.71
N ILE A 5 -46.74 0.29 8.80
CA ILE A 5 -45.77 -0.25 9.76
C ILE A 5 -44.46 0.51 9.58
N ASN A 6 -44.06 1.29 10.58
CA ASN A 6 -42.90 2.17 10.47
C ASN A 6 -42.10 2.28 11.77
N SER A 7 -42.68 1.96 12.92
CA SER A 7 -41.92 1.94 14.17
C SER A 7 -41.01 0.72 14.25
N HIS A 8 -39.93 0.83 15.02
CA HIS A 8 -38.97 -0.26 15.22
C HIS A 8 -39.65 -1.56 15.70
N GLN A 9 -40.51 -1.44 16.73
CA GLN A 9 -41.20 -2.58 17.33
C GLN A 9 -42.16 -3.27 16.37
N GLU A 10 -42.96 -2.51 15.60
CA GLU A 10 -43.89 -3.08 14.62
C GLU A 10 -43.15 -3.83 13.50
N VAL A 11 -42.01 -3.29 13.04
CA VAL A 11 -41.20 -3.91 11.98
C VAL A 11 -40.60 -5.23 12.46
N VAL A 12 -40.07 -5.26 13.69
CA VAL A 12 -39.53 -6.49 14.31
C VAL A 12 -40.65 -7.50 14.56
N ALA A 13 -41.79 -7.07 15.09
CA ALA A 13 -42.93 -7.96 15.32
C ALA A 13 -43.44 -8.59 14.02
N MET A 14 -43.52 -7.81 12.94
CA MET A 14 -43.88 -8.34 11.62
C MET A 14 -42.85 -9.34 11.10
N TYR A 15 -41.56 -9.08 11.32
CA TYR A 15 -40.50 -10.00 10.94
C TYR A 15 -40.60 -11.35 11.68
N GLU A 16 -40.81 -11.32 13.00
CA GLU A 16 -40.97 -12.54 13.81
C GLU A 16 -42.19 -13.35 13.37
N LYS A 17 -43.32 -12.70 13.07
CA LYS A 17 -44.52 -13.38 12.54
C LYS A 17 -44.25 -14.12 11.23
N VAL A 18 -43.53 -13.49 10.31
CA VAL A 18 -43.15 -14.11 9.03
C VAL A 18 -42.22 -15.29 9.26
N LEU A 19 -41.30 -15.19 10.21
CA LEU A 19 -40.34 -16.26 10.48
C LEU A 19 -40.95 -17.43 11.26
N ALA A 20 -41.91 -17.17 12.15
CA ALA A 20 -42.69 -18.18 12.86
C ALA A 20 -43.70 -18.92 11.95
N GLY A 21 -43.90 -18.43 10.72
CA GLY A 21 -44.88 -18.98 9.78
C GLY A 21 -46.32 -18.55 10.06
N GLU A 22 -46.55 -17.66 11.02
CA GLU A 22 -47.86 -17.05 11.29
C GLU A 22 -48.34 -16.20 10.10
N GLU A 23 -47.39 -15.57 9.40
CA GLU A 23 -47.63 -14.83 8.16
C GLU A 23 -46.84 -15.45 7.01
N ARG A 24 -47.52 -15.79 5.91
CA ARG A 24 -46.86 -16.42 4.75
C ARG A 24 -45.79 -15.54 4.12
N ARG A 25 -45.95 -14.22 4.18
CA ARG A 25 -45.04 -13.23 3.59
C ARG A 25 -45.21 -11.87 4.25
N PHE A 26 -44.20 -11.01 4.10
CA PHE A 26 -44.33 -9.61 4.46
C PHE A 26 -45.51 -8.92 3.75
N PRO A 27 -46.12 -7.89 4.36
CA PRO A 27 -47.16 -7.09 3.73
C PRO A 27 -46.74 -6.56 2.35
N ASN A 28 -47.73 -6.34 1.47
CA ASN A 28 -47.46 -5.76 0.16
C ASN A 28 -46.73 -4.42 0.31
N LYS A 29 -45.69 -4.22 -0.52
CA LYS A 29 -44.84 -3.02 -0.54
C LYS A 29 -44.06 -2.75 0.76
N PHE A 30 -43.96 -3.73 1.65
CA PHE A 30 -43.21 -3.57 2.91
C PHE A 30 -41.75 -3.16 2.67
N PHE A 31 -41.10 -3.66 1.62
CA PHE A 31 -39.72 -3.30 1.29
C PHE A 31 -39.59 -2.31 0.12
N ASP A 32 -40.63 -1.51 -0.15
CA ASP A 32 -40.61 -0.54 -1.26
C ASP A 32 -40.00 0.81 -0.87
N GLY A 33 -39.20 1.37 -1.78
CA GLY A 33 -38.67 2.73 -1.68
C GLY A 33 -37.74 2.95 -0.47
N GLN A 34 -37.65 4.20 -0.03
CA GLN A 34 -36.77 4.58 1.08
C GLN A 34 -37.28 4.05 2.42
N ASP A 35 -38.59 4.03 2.64
CA ASP A 35 -39.14 3.45 3.87
C ASP A 35 -38.91 1.94 3.95
N GLY A 36 -38.97 1.25 2.80
CA GLY A 36 -38.55 -0.15 2.70
C GLY A 36 -37.10 -0.36 3.13
N LYS A 37 -36.18 0.52 2.72
CA LYS A 37 -34.78 0.47 3.15
C LYS A 37 -34.60 0.77 4.65
N LYS A 38 -35.40 1.69 5.23
CA LYS A 38 -35.41 1.94 6.68
C LYS A 38 -35.87 0.69 7.45
N ARG A 39 -36.94 0.03 6.99
CA ARG A 39 -37.41 -1.23 7.57
C ARG A 39 -36.39 -2.36 7.41
N ALA A 40 -35.78 -2.47 6.23
CA ALA A 40 -34.70 -3.43 5.98
C ALA A 40 -33.50 -3.23 6.91
N ARG A 41 -33.14 -1.97 7.22
CA ARG A 41 -32.13 -1.64 8.24
C ARG A 41 -32.52 -2.19 9.61
N ILE A 42 -33.75 -1.95 10.05
CA ILE A 42 -34.26 -2.44 11.35
C ILE A 42 -34.19 -3.96 11.42
N VAL A 43 -34.72 -4.65 10.41
CA VAL A 43 -34.76 -6.12 10.37
C VAL A 43 -33.36 -6.71 10.30
N THR A 44 -32.47 -6.13 9.49
CA THR A 44 -31.07 -6.60 9.38
C THR A 44 -30.34 -6.43 10.70
N ARG A 45 -30.48 -5.28 11.37
CA ARG A 45 -29.87 -5.07 12.69
C ARG A 45 -30.42 -6.03 13.73
N TYR A 46 -31.74 -6.20 13.79
CA TYR A 46 -32.36 -7.15 14.71
C TYR A 46 -31.84 -8.57 14.50
N LEU A 47 -31.76 -9.02 13.24
CA LEU A 47 -31.23 -10.34 12.90
C LEU A 47 -29.79 -10.54 13.40
N PHE A 48 -28.89 -9.60 13.11
CA PHE A 48 -27.47 -9.74 13.46
C PHE A 48 -27.19 -9.46 14.93
N ASP A 49 -27.72 -8.35 15.48
CA ASP A 49 -27.43 -7.88 16.84
C ASP A 49 -28.14 -8.71 17.90
N GLN A 50 -29.43 -9.06 17.68
CA GLN A 50 -30.28 -9.64 18.73
C GLN A 50 -30.54 -11.13 18.52
N LYS A 51 -30.93 -11.52 17.30
CA LYS A 51 -31.35 -12.91 17.03
C LYS A 51 -30.16 -13.85 16.93
N LEU A 52 -29.17 -13.50 16.09
CA LEU A 52 -27.97 -14.30 15.89
C LEU A 52 -26.82 -13.90 16.82
N LYS A 53 -26.92 -12.73 17.46
CA LYS A 53 -25.91 -12.17 18.39
C LYS A 53 -24.50 -12.25 17.80
N ILE A 54 -24.37 -11.86 16.53
CA ILE A 54 -23.08 -11.87 15.83
C ILE A 54 -22.29 -10.65 16.30
N PRO A 55 -21.09 -10.84 16.88
CA PRO A 55 -20.23 -9.72 17.24
C PRO A 55 -19.92 -8.84 16.01
N PRO A 56 -19.88 -7.49 16.14
CA PRO A 56 -19.68 -6.60 15.00
C PRO A 56 -18.43 -6.92 14.16
N ASP A 57 -17.32 -7.30 14.78
CA ASP A 57 -16.07 -7.69 14.13
C ASP A 57 -16.19 -9.00 13.31
N GLN A 58 -17.15 -9.86 13.66
CA GLN A 58 -17.40 -11.12 12.95
C GLN A 58 -18.41 -11.00 11.81
N ILE A 59 -19.12 -9.87 11.68
CA ILE A 59 -20.10 -9.69 10.60
C ILE A 59 -19.47 -9.91 9.22
N PRO A 60 -18.30 -9.35 8.87
CA PRO A 60 -17.74 -9.53 7.53
C PRO A 60 -17.43 -10.98 7.16
N VAL A 61 -16.99 -11.78 8.14
CA VAL A 61 -16.63 -13.19 7.96
C VAL A 61 -17.86 -14.09 7.98
N ARG A 62 -18.83 -13.83 8.87
CA ARG A 62 -20.03 -14.68 9.04
C ARG A 62 -21.14 -14.32 8.07
N MET A 63 -21.15 -13.11 7.52
CA MET A 63 -22.19 -12.68 6.61
C MET A 63 -22.02 -13.35 5.24
N HIS A 64 -23.01 -14.15 4.87
CA HIS A 64 -23.12 -14.75 3.55
C HIS A 64 -24.57 -14.73 3.07
N LYS A 65 -24.76 -14.83 1.75
CA LYS A 65 -26.09 -14.75 1.13
C LYS A 65 -27.08 -15.76 1.73
N LYS A 66 -26.65 -17.00 2.02
CA LYS A 66 -27.47 -18.06 2.63
C LYS A 66 -28.07 -17.67 3.99
N LEU A 67 -27.38 -16.88 4.82
CA LEU A 67 -27.87 -16.41 6.12
C LEU A 67 -29.16 -15.59 5.95
N PHE A 68 -29.23 -14.72 4.94
CA PHE A 68 -30.47 -13.98 4.64
C PHE A 68 -31.59 -14.90 4.13
N TYR A 69 -31.26 -15.99 3.42
CA TYR A 69 -32.25 -16.92 2.86
C TYR A 69 -32.89 -17.76 3.95
N GLU A 70 -32.06 -18.33 4.83
CA GLU A 70 -32.49 -19.14 5.98
C GLU A 70 -33.31 -18.33 6.99
N ASN A 71 -33.16 -17.01 7.00
CA ASN A 71 -33.86 -16.11 7.91
C ASN A 71 -35.00 -15.32 7.23
N GLY A 72 -35.51 -15.78 6.08
CA GLY A 72 -36.71 -15.21 5.43
C GLY A 72 -36.48 -13.85 4.74
N LEU A 73 -35.24 -13.40 4.57
CA LEU A 73 -34.86 -12.09 4.02
C LEU A 73 -34.34 -12.14 2.58
N ALA A 74 -34.45 -13.29 1.89
CA ALA A 74 -34.04 -13.41 0.49
C ALA A 74 -34.69 -12.35 -0.41
N TRP A 75 -36.01 -12.15 -0.27
CA TRP A 75 -36.74 -11.20 -1.10
C TRP A 75 -36.39 -9.75 -0.76
N MET A 76 -36.11 -9.44 0.51
CA MET A 76 -35.59 -8.13 0.93
C MET A 76 -34.28 -7.80 0.21
N LEU A 77 -33.35 -8.76 0.09
CA LEU A 77 -32.11 -8.57 -0.66
C LEU A 77 -32.36 -8.25 -2.13
N GLY A 78 -33.23 -9.00 -2.80
CA GLY A 78 -33.59 -8.75 -4.20
C GLY A 78 -34.23 -7.37 -4.38
N LYS A 79 -35.23 -7.06 -3.55
CA LYS A 79 -36.05 -5.85 -3.66
C LYS A 79 -35.32 -4.56 -3.32
N CYS A 80 -34.56 -4.54 -2.22
CA CYS A 80 -33.89 -3.32 -1.76
C CYS A 80 -32.46 -3.17 -2.27
N PHE A 81 -31.77 -4.30 -2.52
CA PHE A 81 -30.31 -4.32 -2.59
C PHE A 81 -29.75 -5.05 -3.82
N GLY A 82 -30.59 -5.41 -4.79
CA GLY A 82 -30.14 -6.08 -6.02
C GLY A 82 -29.38 -7.37 -5.74
N TRP A 83 -29.87 -8.15 -4.77
CA TRP A 83 -29.26 -9.40 -4.31
C TRP A 83 -27.86 -9.28 -3.69
N SER A 84 -27.45 -8.08 -3.27
CA SER A 84 -26.17 -7.85 -2.58
C SER A 84 -26.35 -7.88 -1.07
N PRO A 85 -25.81 -8.90 -0.37
CA PRO A 85 -25.80 -8.91 1.09
C PRO A 85 -24.99 -7.75 1.68
N TYR A 86 -23.87 -7.38 1.05
CA TYR A 86 -23.07 -6.21 1.46
C TYR A 86 -23.91 -4.93 1.50
N LYS A 87 -24.70 -4.64 0.46
CA LYS A 87 -25.55 -3.44 0.44
C LYS A 87 -26.60 -3.44 1.56
N ALA A 88 -27.07 -4.61 1.99
CA ALA A 88 -27.96 -4.71 3.15
C ALA A 88 -27.22 -4.36 4.46
N ILE A 89 -25.98 -4.86 4.62
CA ILE A 89 -25.11 -4.53 5.75
C ILE A 89 -24.74 -3.04 5.75
N GLU A 90 -24.34 -2.48 4.62
CA GLU A 90 -24.03 -1.04 4.49
C GLU A 90 -25.24 -0.17 4.84
N ASN A 91 -26.45 -0.59 4.44
CA ASN A 91 -27.68 0.11 4.84
C ASN A 91 -27.97 -0.03 6.36
N ALA A 92 -27.57 -1.14 6.99
CA ALA A 92 -27.79 -1.41 8.41
C ALA A 92 -26.75 -0.71 9.32
N TYR A 93 -25.51 -0.66 8.87
CA TYR A 93 -24.32 -0.11 9.54
C TYR A 93 -23.55 0.85 8.62
N PRO A 94 -24.14 2.00 8.24
CA PRO A 94 -23.53 2.91 7.26
C PRO A 94 -22.11 3.32 7.65
N GLY A 95 -21.16 3.11 6.74
CA GLY A 95 -19.75 3.47 6.91
C GLY A 95 -18.95 2.65 7.92
N TYR A 96 -19.57 1.69 8.62
CA TYR A 96 -18.88 0.87 9.63
C TYR A 96 -17.96 -0.18 9.01
N TYR A 97 -18.40 -0.78 7.89
CA TYR A 97 -17.63 -1.79 7.18
C TYR A 97 -17.21 -1.30 5.81
N LYS A 98 -16.09 -1.84 5.33
CA LYS A 98 -15.59 -1.62 3.98
C LYS A 98 -15.96 -2.79 3.08
N PRO A 99 -16.23 -2.56 1.79
CA PRO A 99 -16.74 -3.59 0.90
C PRO A 99 -15.76 -4.75 0.70
N TRP A 100 -14.45 -4.48 0.80
CA TRP A 100 -13.38 -5.49 0.69
C TRP A 100 -13.24 -6.39 1.92
N GLN A 101 -13.86 -6.04 3.05
CA GLN A 101 -13.91 -6.94 4.21
C GLN A 101 -14.87 -8.11 3.96
N PHE A 102 -15.66 -8.08 2.89
CA PHE A 102 -16.58 -9.13 2.50
C PHE A 102 -16.10 -9.83 1.23
N ASN A 103 -16.48 -11.10 1.07
CA ASN A 103 -16.18 -11.87 -0.14
C ASN A 103 -17.10 -11.46 -1.31
N VAL A 104 -16.81 -10.31 -1.93
CA VAL A 104 -17.54 -9.77 -3.08
C VAL A 104 -16.81 -10.16 -4.37
N LYS A 105 -17.41 -11.06 -5.15
CA LYS A 105 -16.84 -11.50 -6.43
C LYS A 105 -16.63 -10.33 -7.38
N GLY A 106 -15.41 -10.24 -7.94
CA GLY A 106 -15.07 -9.29 -9.00
C GLY A 106 -14.87 -7.84 -8.53
N ILE A 107 -14.84 -7.58 -7.22
CA ILE A 107 -14.72 -6.22 -6.67
C ILE A 107 -13.44 -5.49 -7.10
N TRP A 108 -12.39 -6.23 -7.41
CA TRP A 108 -11.07 -5.72 -7.79
C TRP A 108 -10.88 -5.50 -9.31
N ARG A 109 -11.92 -5.73 -10.14
CA ARG A 109 -11.77 -5.65 -11.60
C ARG A 109 -11.89 -4.23 -12.13
N GLY A 110 -11.06 -3.91 -13.13
CA GLY A 110 -11.10 -2.64 -13.87
C GLY A 110 -10.64 -1.43 -13.06
N ALA A 111 -10.79 -0.23 -13.63
CA ALA A 111 -10.33 1.03 -13.04
C ALA A 111 -10.89 1.26 -11.63
N ARG A 112 -12.20 1.06 -11.44
CA ARG A 112 -12.84 1.15 -10.13
C ARG A 112 -12.28 0.16 -9.11
N GLY A 113 -11.87 -1.02 -9.56
CA GLY A 113 -11.23 -2.01 -8.70
C GLY A 113 -9.86 -1.55 -8.21
N LEU A 114 -9.09 -0.85 -9.06
CA LEU A 114 -7.80 -0.25 -8.68
C LEU A 114 -7.96 0.94 -7.73
N GLU A 115 -8.97 1.79 -7.95
CA GLU A 115 -9.34 2.86 -6.99
C GLU A 115 -9.67 2.27 -5.62
N LEU A 116 -10.48 1.21 -5.60
CA LEU A 116 -10.84 0.52 -4.37
C LEU A 116 -9.64 -0.16 -3.71
N ALA A 117 -8.73 -0.74 -4.50
CA ALA A 117 -7.49 -1.32 -4.01
C ALA A 117 -6.59 -0.25 -3.36
N ALA A 118 -6.58 0.97 -3.91
CA ALA A 118 -5.90 2.12 -3.31
C ALA A 118 -6.50 2.46 -1.94
N GLU A 119 -7.84 2.54 -1.85
CA GLU A 119 -8.54 2.79 -0.59
C GLU A 119 -8.31 1.68 0.44
N ALA A 120 -8.37 0.41 0.03
CA ALA A 120 -8.12 -0.73 0.88
C ALA A 120 -6.69 -0.72 1.44
N THR A 121 -5.72 -0.39 0.60
CA THR A 121 -4.31 -0.27 0.99
C THR A 121 -4.10 0.89 1.98
N ARG A 122 -4.71 2.07 1.73
CA ARG A 122 -4.64 3.20 2.67
C ARG A 122 -5.28 2.86 4.02
N TRP A 123 -6.45 2.21 3.98
CA TRP A 123 -7.13 1.75 5.19
C TRP A 123 -6.27 0.75 5.96
N MET A 124 -5.68 -0.23 5.29
CA MET A 124 -4.80 -1.23 5.88
C MET A 124 -3.58 -0.59 6.58
N VAL A 125 -2.87 0.32 5.89
CA VAL A 125 -1.72 1.05 6.46
C VAL A 125 -2.14 1.85 7.70
N LYS A 126 -3.31 2.50 7.66
CA LYS A 126 -3.87 3.21 8.81
C LYS A 126 -4.19 2.26 9.97
N MET A 127 -4.74 1.09 9.70
CA MET A 127 -5.11 0.11 10.73
C MET A 127 -3.89 -0.53 11.39
N GLU A 128 -2.78 -0.69 10.67
CA GLU A 128 -1.51 -1.14 11.25
C GLU A 128 -0.75 -0.04 11.98
N ASN A 129 -1.20 1.22 11.87
CA ASN A 129 -0.54 2.37 12.46
C ASN A 129 0.94 2.50 12.03
N VAL A 130 1.22 2.19 10.75
CA VAL A 130 2.57 2.29 10.17
C VAL A 130 2.86 3.75 9.82
N GLY A 131 3.98 4.30 10.30
CA GLY A 131 4.45 5.62 9.93
C GLY A 131 4.83 5.68 8.45
N ALA A 132 4.71 6.85 7.82
CA ALA A 132 4.99 6.99 6.40
C ALA A 132 6.39 6.47 5.99
N GLU A 133 7.42 6.83 6.74
CA GLU A 133 8.81 6.43 6.47
C GLU A 133 9.06 4.92 6.67
N GLU A 134 8.16 4.25 7.39
CA GLU A 134 8.27 2.83 7.71
C GLU A 134 7.57 1.95 6.67
N VAL A 135 6.67 2.53 5.85
CA VAL A 135 5.88 1.81 4.85
C VAL A 135 6.71 0.86 3.98
N PRO A 136 7.86 1.25 3.41
CA PRO A 136 8.64 0.35 2.55
C PRO A 136 9.18 -0.89 3.26
N ARG A 137 9.37 -0.83 4.59
CA ARG A 137 9.93 -1.90 5.42
C ARG A 137 8.86 -2.76 6.08
N GLU A 138 7.82 -2.11 6.58
CA GLU A 138 6.78 -2.75 7.37
C GLU A 138 5.63 -3.30 6.50
N VAL A 139 5.30 -2.67 5.36
CA VAL A 139 4.21 -3.16 4.52
C VAL A 139 4.67 -4.35 3.67
N THR A 140 4.42 -5.55 4.22
CA THR A 140 4.77 -6.84 3.61
C THR A 140 3.53 -7.62 3.14
N PRO A 141 3.70 -8.69 2.34
CA PRO A 141 2.57 -9.56 1.96
C PRO A 141 1.83 -10.15 3.15
N GLU A 142 2.51 -10.37 4.27
CA GLU A 142 1.92 -10.88 5.52
C GLU A 142 0.91 -9.88 6.11
N ILE A 143 1.20 -8.56 6.04
CA ILE A 143 0.23 -7.54 6.44
C ILE A 143 -1.00 -7.58 5.52
N PHE A 144 -0.82 -7.69 4.20
CA PHE A 144 -1.98 -7.85 3.30
C PHE A 144 -2.79 -9.11 3.64
N ALA A 145 -2.14 -10.20 4.02
CA ALA A 145 -2.83 -11.43 4.43
C ALA A 145 -3.63 -11.26 5.72
N LYS A 146 -3.10 -10.53 6.71
CA LYS A 146 -3.77 -10.24 7.99
C LYS A 146 -5.11 -9.52 7.81
N TYR A 147 -5.29 -8.76 6.73
CA TYR A 147 -6.54 -8.05 6.41
C TYR A 147 -7.34 -8.66 5.27
N ASP A 148 -7.08 -9.93 4.91
CA ASP A 148 -7.74 -10.64 3.80
C ASP A 148 -7.56 -9.95 2.42
N LEU A 149 -6.48 -9.19 2.27
CA LEU A 149 -6.15 -8.45 1.05
C LEU A 149 -5.14 -9.19 0.14
N SER A 150 -4.73 -10.43 0.47
CA SER A 150 -3.86 -11.25 -0.39
C SER A 150 -4.40 -11.46 -1.81
N GLY A 151 -5.72 -11.62 -1.93
CA GLY A 151 -6.38 -11.76 -3.23
C GLY A 151 -6.31 -10.46 -4.05
N MET A 152 -6.49 -9.31 -3.39
CA MET A 152 -6.34 -7.99 -4.00
C MET A 152 -4.90 -7.76 -4.48
N LEU A 153 -3.92 -8.01 -3.60
CA LEU A 153 -2.50 -7.90 -3.93
C LEU A 153 -2.11 -8.78 -5.13
N SER A 154 -2.60 -10.01 -5.16
CA SER A 154 -2.31 -10.96 -6.25
C SER A 154 -2.95 -10.54 -7.57
N MET A 155 -4.24 -10.17 -7.54
CA MET A 155 -5.00 -9.84 -8.74
C MET A 155 -4.64 -8.48 -9.34
N CYS A 156 -4.51 -7.45 -8.51
CA CYS A 156 -4.26 -6.08 -8.97
C CYS A 156 -2.77 -5.81 -9.22
N PHE A 157 -1.89 -6.44 -8.43
CA PHE A 157 -0.49 -6.04 -8.34
C PHE A 157 0.50 -7.20 -8.51
N HIS A 158 0.02 -8.38 -8.92
CA HIS A 158 0.85 -9.57 -9.13
C HIS A 158 1.75 -9.91 -7.93
N GLY A 159 1.24 -9.70 -6.71
CA GLY A 159 1.99 -9.97 -5.48
C GLY A 159 2.96 -8.86 -5.05
N SER A 160 3.04 -7.75 -5.78
CA SER A 160 3.98 -6.66 -5.47
C SER A 160 3.38 -5.67 -4.47
N CYS A 161 3.93 -5.64 -3.25
CA CYS A 161 3.57 -4.66 -2.23
C CYS A 161 3.89 -3.23 -2.68
N TYR A 162 5.05 -3.03 -3.33
CA TYR A 162 5.40 -1.75 -3.93
C TYR A 162 4.31 -1.24 -4.88
N ARG A 163 3.84 -2.08 -5.83
CA ARG A 163 2.80 -1.63 -6.79
C ARG A 163 1.47 -1.29 -6.10
N ALA A 164 1.12 -2.02 -5.03
CA ALA A 164 -0.07 -1.69 -4.24
C ALA A 164 0.08 -0.34 -3.53
N ILE A 165 1.26 -0.08 -2.95
CA ILE A 165 1.58 1.19 -2.31
C ILE A 165 1.67 2.33 -3.32
N GLU A 166 2.30 2.15 -4.46
CA GLU A 166 2.39 3.15 -5.54
C GLU A 166 1.00 3.52 -6.06
N ASN A 167 0.09 2.54 -6.20
CA ASN A 167 -1.30 2.81 -6.53
C ASN A 167 -2.05 3.59 -5.42
N ALA A 168 -1.66 3.41 -4.16
CA ALA A 168 -2.29 4.06 -3.01
C ALA A 168 -1.73 5.46 -2.70
N TYR A 169 -0.44 5.66 -2.98
CA TYR A 169 0.37 6.85 -2.70
C TYR A 169 1.33 7.13 -3.88
N PRO A 170 0.81 7.57 -5.05
CA PRO A 170 1.62 7.70 -6.26
C PRO A 170 2.84 8.61 -6.08
N GLY A 171 4.01 8.14 -6.53
CA GLY A 171 5.27 8.88 -6.52
C GLY A 171 5.86 9.16 -5.13
N ARG A 172 5.29 8.59 -4.06
CA ARG A 172 5.77 8.83 -2.69
C ARG A 172 6.99 8.00 -2.34
N TYR A 173 7.11 6.81 -2.88
CA TYR A 173 8.17 5.87 -2.55
C TYR A 173 8.77 5.30 -3.83
N GLN A 174 10.05 4.98 -3.77
CA GLN A 174 10.77 4.33 -4.84
C GLN A 174 10.72 2.80 -4.70
N PRO A 175 10.75 2.04 -5.81
CA PRO A 175 10.71 0.58 -5.76
C PRO A 175 11.80 -0.04 -4.88
N TRP A 176 12.99 0.56 -4.86
CA TRP A 176 14.18 0.06 -4.16
C TRP A 176 14.19 0.36 -2.66
N GLU A 177 13.25 1.16 -2.16
CA GLU A 177 13.06 1.34 -0.72
C GLU A 177 12.43 0.11 -0.07
N PHE A 178 11.70 -0.70 -0.87
CA PHE A 178 11.03 -1.89 -0.41
C PHE A 178 11.99 -3.07 -0.30
N LYS A 179 11.69 -3.98 0.65
CA LYS A 179 12.45 -5.23 0.84
C LYS A 179 12.63 -6.04 -0.44
N ASN A 180 11.64 -5.98 -1.34
CA ASN A 180 11.70 -6.62 -2.66
C ASN A 180 11.20 -5.66 -3.74
N VAL A 181 11.99 -5.55 -4.81
CA VAL A 181 11.57 -4.90 -6.05
C VAL A 181 10.73 -5.85 -6.93
N PRO A 182 9.96 -5.33 -7.90
CA PRO A 182 9.30 -6.18 -8.90
C PRO A 182 10.26 -7.13 -9.66
N LYS A 183 9.73 -8.21 -10.21
CA LYS A 183 10.53 -9.13 -11.05
C LYS A 183 11.14 -8.38 -12.24
N HIS A 184 12.39 -8.72 -12.58
CA HIS A 184 13.18 -8.11 -13.68
C HIS A 184 13.45 -6.60 -13.53
N PHE A 185 13.22 -6.02 -12.35
CA PHE A 185 13.40 -4.58 -12.13
C PHE A 185 14.85 -4.10 -12.34
N TRP A 186 15.84 -4.96 -12.09
CA TRP A 186 17.27 -4.71 -12.29
C TRP A 186 17.81 -5.27 -13.62
N SER A 187 16.97 -5.44 -14.64
CA SER A 187 17.35 -6.11 -15.89
C SER A 187 17.24 -5.18 -17.10
N GLY A 188 18.15 -5.36 -18.07
CA GLY A 188 18.19 -4.56 -19.30
C GLY A 188 18.60 -3.11 -19.06
N GLU A 189 18.44 -2.29 -20.11
CA GLU A 189 18.78 -0.86 -20.11
C GLU A 189 18.01 -0.09 -19.03
N GLN A 190 16.70 -0.31 -18.93
CA GLN A 190 15.89 0.30 -17.87
C GLN A 190 16.36 -0.11 -16.47
N GLY A 191 16.82 -1.35 -16.29
CA GLY A 191 17.40 -1.80 -15.03
C GLY A 191 18.67 -1.05 -14.65
N MET A 192 19.50 -0.70 -15.64
CA MET A 192 20.70 0.13 -15.42
C MET A 192 20.35 1.57 -15.06
N GLU A 193 19.31 2.14 -15.65
CA GLU A 193 18.83 3.48 -15.28
C GLU A 193 18.16 3.48 -13.90
N ASN A 194 17.41 2.43 -13.56
CA ASN A 194 16.90 2.25 -12.19
C ASN A 194 18.06 2.15 -11.19
N ALA A 195 19.12 1.42 -11.55
CA ALA A 195 20.29 1.25 -10.69
C ALA A 195 21.09 2.56 -10.51
N ARG A 196 21.17 3.39 -11.56
CA ARG A 196 21.67 4.76 -11.51
C ARG A 196 20.87 5.58 -10.49
N ALA A 197 19.54 5.60 -10.64
CA ALA A 197 18.66 6.36 -9.75
C ALA A 197 18.74 5.89 -8.30
N ALA A 198 18.70 4.57 -8.05
CA ALA A 198 18.82 3.98 -6.72
C ALA A 198 20.18 4.30 -6.06
N THR A 199 21.26 4.29 -6.84
CA THR A 199 22.59 4.67 -6.35
C THR A 199 22.62 6.13 -5.92
N ARG A 200 22.06 7.03 -6.73
CA ARG A 200 22.00 8.46 -6.41
C ARG A 200 21.13 8.74 -5.20
N TRP A 201 19.95 8.13 -5.14
CA TRP A 201 19.06 8.20 -3.98
C TRP A 201 19.80 7.80 -2.68
N LEU A 202 20.53 6.68 -2.68
CA LEU A 202 21.28 6.24 -1.51
C LEU A 202 22.36 7.27 -1.10
N VAL A 203 23.09 7.81 -2.07
CA VAL A 203 24.18 8.76 -1.82
C VAL A 203 23.65 10.12 -1.36
N GLU A 204 22.71 10.69 -2.12
CA GLU A 204 22.29 12.08 -2.03
C GLU A 204 21.20 12.27 -0.97
N GLU A 205 20.25 11.35 -0.87
CA GLU A 205 19.07 11.52 -0.01
C GLU A 205 19.20 10.75 1.30
N VAL A 206 19.73 9.53 1.27
CA VAL A 206 19.78 8.67 2.46
C VAL A 206 21.03 8.93 3.30
N LEU A 207 22.20 9.00 2.65
CA LEU A 207 23.48 9.17 3.33
C LEU A 207 23.97 10.63 3.32
N ASN A 208 23.39 11.47 2.46
CA ASN A 208 23.77 12.87 2.27
C ASN A 208 25.29 13.05 2.10
N ILE A 209 25.92 12.18 1.31
CA ILE A 209 27.37 12.18 1.07
C ILE A 209 27.71 13.28 0.05
N PRO A 210 28.61 14.21 0.38
CA PRO A 210 29.07 15.22 -0.57
C PRO A 210 29.67 14.59 -1.82
N ARG A 211 29.41 15.21 -2.98
CA ARG A 211 29.76 14.68 -4.30
C ARG A 211 31.24 14.28 -4.41
N GLU A 212 32.13 15.10 -3.86
CA GLU A 212 33.58 14.92 -3.85
C GLU A 212 34.05 13.73 -3.00
N ARG A 213 33.20 13.22 -2.08
CA ARG A 213 33.53 12.10 -1.19
C ARG A 213 32.88 10.79 -1.59
N VAL A 214 32.07 10.77 -2.65
CA VAL A 214 31.33 9.59 -3.11
C VAL A 214 32.24 8.37 -3.27
N PHE A 215 33.37 8.50 -3.96
CA PHE A 215 34.27 7.37 -4.21
C PHE A 215 35.13 6.95 -3.00
N SER A 216 35.29 7.81 -2.00
CA SER A 216 36.03 7.50 -0.77
C SER A 216 35.16 6.93 0.33
N GLU A 217 33.89 7.34 0.41
CA GLU A 217 32.98 6.97 1.50
C GLU A 217 32.01 5.84 1.12
N MET A 218 31.60 5.73 -0.15
CA MET A 218 30.68 4.68 -0.58
C MET A 218 31.37 3.31 -0.66
N THR A 219 30.81 2.34 0.05
CA THR A 219 31.32 0.96 0.12
C THR A 219 30.24 -0.03 -0.31
N TYR A 220 30.66 -1.25 -0.70
CA TYR A 220 29.73 -2.36 -0.93
C TYR A 220 28.79 -2.59 0.26
N GLU A 221 29.32 -2.45 1.49
CA GLU A 221 28.56 -2.67 2.71
C GLU A 221 27.41 -1.67 2.89
N LEU A 222 27.60 -0.41 2.50
CA LEU A 222 26.54 0.59 2.52
C LEU A 222 25.40 0.21 1.57
N PHE A 223 25.69 -0.16 0.32
CA PHE A 223 24.65 -0.65 -0.60
C PHE A 223 23.92 -1.86 -0.03
N ARG A 224 24.64 -2.81 0.57
CA ARG A 224 24.05 -4.03 1.14
C ARG A 224 23.11 -3.71 2.31
N ARG A 225 23.54 -2.88 3.26
CA ARG A 225 22.71 -2.47 4.42
C ARG A 225 21.43 -1.75 4.02
N HIS A 226 21.45 -1.07 2.88
CA HIS A 226 20.31 -0.35 2.33
C HIS A 226 19.56 -1.14 1.23
N GLY A 227 19.69 -2.47 1.19
CA GLY A 227 18.88 -3.32 0.31
C GLY A 227 19.30 -3.34 -1.18
N LEU A 228 20.33 -2.59 -1.56
CA LEU A 228 20.82 -2.49 -2.93
C LEU A 228 21.88 -3.55 -3.30
N GLY A 229 22.14 -4.53 -2.43
CA GLY A 229 23.07 -5.63 -2.73
C GLY A 229 22.64 -6.44 -3.96
N GLY A 230 21.34 -6.70 -4.12
CA GLY A 230 20.79 -7.39 -5.29
C GLY A 230 20.99 -6.59 -6.59
N MET A 231 20.83 -5.26 -6.53
CA MET A 231 21.12 -4.36 -7.64
C MET A 231 22.60 -4.44 -8.03
N LEU A 232 23.53 -4.40 -7.06
CA LEU A 232 24.97 -4.53 -7.36
C LEU A 232 25.30 -5.84 -8.07
N THR A 233 24.77 -6.96 -7.57
CA THR A 233 25.01 -8.27 -8.19
C THR A 233 24.45 -8.35 -9.59
N ARG A 234 23.23 -7.86 -9.82
CA ARG A 234 22.53 -7.98 -11.12
C ARG A 234 23.05 -7.01 -12.18
N CYS A 235 23.34 -5.77 -11.82
CA CYS A 235 23.73 -4.72 -12.76
C CYS A 235 25.25 -4.57 -12.91
N PHE A 236 26.02 -4.89 -11.87
CA PHE A 236 27.43 -4.50 -11.78
C PHE A 236 28.37 -5.63 -11.32
N GLY A 237 27.91 -6.89 -11.34
CA GLY A 237 28.72 -8.05 -10.92
C GLY A 237 29.23 -7.95 -9.48
N GLY A 238 28.48 -7.25 -8.61
CA GLY A 238 28.86 -7.03 -7.21
C GLY A 238 29.78 -5.83 -6.97
N SER A 239 30.14 -5.06 -8.01
CA SER A 239 31.08 -3.93 -7.89
C SER A 239 30.38 -2.62 -7.52
N SER A 240 30.57 -2.16 -6.28
CA SER A 240 30.11 -0.83 -5.84
C SER A 240 30.77 0.29 -6.64
N LYS A 241 32.06 0.16 -6.98
CA LYS A 241 32.77 1.17 -7.79
C LYS A 241 32.20 1.29 -9.20
N ALA A 242 31.74 0.19 -9.81
CA ALA A 242 31.10 0.23 -11.12
C ALA A 242 29.74 0.94 -11.05
N ALA A 243 28.94 0.66 -10.01
CA ALA A 243 27.69 1.40 -9.76
C ALA A 243 27.93 2.91 -9.61
N LEU A 244 28.95 3.31 -8.84
CA LEU A 244 29.29 4.73 -8.66
C LEU A 244 29.75 5.38 -9.98
N ARG A 245 30.59 4.71 -10.79
CA ARG A 245 31.00 5.24 -12.11
C ARG A 245 29.82 5.38 -13.06
N TRP A 246 28.86 4.46 -12.98
CA TRP A 246 27.63 4.54 -13.77
C TRP A 246 26.77 5.73 -13.33
N ALA A 247 26.63 5.94 -12.01
CA ALA A 247 25.84 7.03 -11.45
C ALA A 247 26.49 8.42 -11.57
N TYR A 248 27.82 8.47 -11.56
CA TYR A 248 28.64 9.67 -11.57
C TYR A 248 29.78 9.54 -12.60
N PRO A 249 29.46 9.51 -13.90
CA PRO A 249 30.46 9.29 -14.95
C PRO A 249 31.52 10.40 -15.01
N ASP A 250 31.14 11.63 -14.64
CA ASP A 250 32.00 12.80 -14.60
C ASP A 250 32.98 12.80 -13.42
N LEU A 251 32.67 12.09 -12.33
CA LEU A 251 33.57 11.91 -11.19
C LEU A 251 34.59 10.78 -11.40
N GLY A 252 34.31 9.87 -12.33
CA GLY A 252 35.16 8.73 -12.65
C GLY A 252 36.36 9.07 -13.53
N VAL A 253 36.44 10.28 -14.06
CA VAL A 253 37.55 10.77 -14.88
C VAL A 253 38.51 11.54 -13.98
N ARG A 254 39.70 10.99 -13.74
CA ARG A 254 40.85 11.82 -13.34
C ARG A 254 40.99 12.89 -14.42
N GLN A 255 40.71 14.16 -14.12
CA GLN A 255 41.13 15.22 -15.03
C GLN A 255 42.66 15.14 -15.16
N PRO A 256 43.21 14.98 -16.38
CA PRO A 256 44.65 14.99 -16.57
C PRO A 256 45.14 16.43 -16.33
N GLY A 257 45.48 16.76 -15.09
CA GLY A 257 46.01 18.09 -14.76
C GLY A 257 46.32 18.36 -13.29
N THR A 258 45.52 17.86 -12.34
CA THR A 258 45.58 18.37 -10.96
C THR A 258 46.73 17.81 -10.11
N ALA A 259 47.18 16.58 -10.37
CA ALA A 259 48.31 16.02 -9.61
C ALA A 259 49.65 16.71 -9.91
N ARG A 260 49.82 17.26 -11.13
CA ARG A 260 51.06 17.93 -11.54
C ARG A 260 51.10 19.39 -11.07
N SER A 261 49.95 20.04 -10.90
CA SER A 261 49.88 21.39 -10.32
C SER A 261 50.13 21.37 -8.82
N GLU A 262 49.59 20.41 -8.08
CA GLU A 262 49.80 20.31 -6.62
C GLU A 262 51.25 19.94 -6.26
N GLN A 263 51.89 19.03 -7.00
CA GLN A 263 53.30 18.70 -6.80
C GLN A 263 54.24 19.84 -7.21
N LYS A 264 53.88 20.61 -8.24
CA LYS A 264 54.66 21.78 -8.66
C LYS A 264 54.51 22.95 -7.68
N GLU A 265 53.30 23.21 -7.19
CA GLU A 265 53.06 24.24 -6.17
C GLU A 265 53.72 23.89 -4.83
N ASP A 266 53.74 22.62 -4.40
CA ASP A 266 54.43 22.21 -3.18
C ASP A 266 55.96 22.25 -3.33
N ALA A 267 56.48 21.92 -4.52
CA ALA A 267 57.89 22.09 -4.84
C ALA A 267 58.31 23.57 -4.88
N ASP A 268 57.49 24.44 -5.50
CA ASP A 268 57.73 25.88 -5.58
C ASP A 268 57.63 26.53 -4.18
N ARG A 269 56.68 26.11 -3.34
CA ARG A 269 56.59 26.56 -1.93
C ARG A 269 57.81 26.15 -1.11
N LYS A 270 58.30 24.92 -1.28
CA LYS A 270 59.53 24.44 -0.60
C LYS A 270 60.78 25.17 -1.10
N ALA A 271 60.86 25.47 -2.40
CA ALA A 271 61.96 26.25 -2.97
C ALA A 271 62.00 27.69 -2.45
N ILE A 272 60.84 28.37 -2.36
CA ILE A 272 60.72 29.73 -1.80
C ILE A 272 61.06 29.73 -0.30
N ALA A 273 60.61 28.72 0.46
CA ALA A 273 60.95 28.58 1.88
C ALA A 273 62.46 28.35 2.09
N TRP A 274 63.09 27.54 1.25
CA TRP A 274 64.53 27.29 1.31
C TRP A 274 65.34 28.57 1.04
N GLN A 275 64.96 29.36 0.04
CA GLN A 275 65.62 30.63 -0.30
C GLN A 275 65.52 31.69 0.80
N ARG A 276 64.39 31.75 1.52
CA ARG A 276 64.19 32.69 2.64
C ARG A 276 65.05 32.38 3.87
N HIS A 277 65.37 31.10 4.10
CA HIS A 277 66.18 30.67 5.24
C HIS A 277 67.70 30.67 4.97
N HIS A 278 68.13 30.75 3.71
CA HIS A 278 69.54 30.62 3.32
C HIS A 278 70.09 31.83 2.54
N ALA A 279 69.34 32.94 2.46
CA ALA A 279 69.87 34.18 1.93
C ALA A 279 70.89 34.78 2.91
N PRO A 280 72.14 35.06 2.48
CA PRO A 280 73.13 35.69 3.35
C PRO A 280 72.69 37.12 3.68
N ALA A 281 72.66 37.45 4.97
CA ALA A 281 72.38 38.80 5.44
C ALA A 281 73.43 39.76 4.84
N SER A 282 72.98 40.69 4.01
CA SER A 282 73.75 41.82 3.51
C SER A 282 73.12 43.10 4.04
#